data_AF-A0A443R798-F1
#
_entry.id   AF-A0A443R798-F1
#
_cell.length_a   1.000
_cell.length_b   1.000
_cell.length_c   1.000
_cell.angle_alpha   90.00
_cell.angle_beta   90.00
_cell.angle_gamma   90.00
#
_symmetry.space_group_name_H-M   'P 1'
#
loop_
_entity.id
_entity.type
_entity.pdbx_description
1 polymer ?
#
loop_
_entity_poly.entity_id
_entity_poly.type
_entity_poly.pdbx_seq_one_letter_code
_entity_poly.pdbx_strand_id
1 'polypeptide(L)'
;MVKTVANNFLHDSKDRKYYADNYICWPPPFFILTITLIELSFFIYYSLSKGQLTTSGPVPVDSIFIYRPDKRDEIWRFFFYMVLHA
;
A
#
# COMPACT_ATOMS: atom_id res chain seq x y z
N MET A 1 -17.30 -8.07 3.94
CA MET A 1 -16.33 -7.96 5.05
C MET A 1 -16.90 -7.27 6.28
N VAL A 2 -17.35 -6.01 6.23
CA VAL A 2 -17.86 -5.27 7.40
C VAL A 2 -18.99 -6.02 8.12
N LYS A 3 -19.95 -6.56 7.36
CA LYS A 3 -21.02 -7.43 7.91
C LYS A 3 -20.50 -8.72 8.54
N THR A 4 -19.45 -9.31 7.98
CA THR A 4 -18.79 -10.50 8.53
C THR A 4 -18.13 -10.19 9.86
N VAL A 5 -17.39 -9.08 9.95
CA VAL A 5 -16.79 -8.59 11.20
C VAL A 5 -17.89 -8.31 12.22
N ALA A 6 -18.93 -7.56 11.84
CA ALA A 6 -20.06 -7.26 12.72
C ALA A 6 -20.70 -8.55 13.30
N ASN A 7 -20.92 -9.57 12.46
CA ASN A 7 -21.49 -10.84 12.91
C ASN A 7 -20.59 -11.63 13.87
N ASN A 8 -19.27 -11.47 13.81
CA ASN A 8 -18.33 -12.18 14.69
C ASN A 8 -18.09 -11.46 16.01
N PHE A 9 -18.14 -10.12 16.03
CA PHE A 9 -17.76 -9.32 17.20
C PHE A 9 -18.94 -8.66 17.93
N LEU A 10 -20.10 -8.51 17.27
CA LEU A 10 -21.28 -7.86 17.88
C LEU A 10 -22.39 -8.91 18.04
N HIS A 11 -22.85 -9.07 19.28
CA HIS A 11 -23.93 -10.01 19.62
C HIS A 11 -25.31 -9.49 19.21
N ASP A 12 -25.58 -8.19 19.38
CA ASP A 12 -26.89 -7.63 19.10
C ASP A 12 -27.11 -7.29 17.62
N SER A 13 -28.35 -7.52 17.16
CA SER A 13 -28.74 -7.29 15.78
C SER A 13 -28.78 -5.81 15.38
N LYS A 14 -29.13 -4.90 16.31
CA LYS A 14 -29.18 -3.46 16.03
C LYS A 14 -27.78 -2.89 15.90
N ASP A 15 -26.87 -3.29 16.78
CA ASP A 15 -25.47 -2.84 16.75
C ASP A 15 -24.76 -3.28 15.47
N ARG A 16 -25.04 -4.48 14.97
CA ARG A 16 -24.51 -4.95 13.68
C ARG A 16 -24.97 -4.09 12.51
N LYS A 17 -26.27 -3.73 12.49
CA LYS A 17 -26.83 -2.87 11.44
C LYS A 17 -26.25 -1.47 11.53
N TYR A 18 -26.19 -0.90 12.74
CA TYR A 18 -25.60 0.41 12.99
C TYR A 18 -24.12 0.46 12.59
N TYR A 19 -23.32 -0.54 12.94
CA TYR A 19 -21.92 -0.63 12.54
C TYR A 19 -21.77 -0.73 11.02
N ALA A 20 -22.58 -1.55 10.34
CA ALA A 20 -22.52 -1.69 8.90
C ALA A 20 -22.94 -0.40 8.15
N ASP A 21 -23.93 0.33 8.68
CA ASP A 21 -24.46 1.55 8.06
C ASP A 21 -23.56 2.78 8.30
N ASN A 22 -22.84 2.83 9.43
CA ASN A 22 -21.92 3.94 9.77
C ASN A 22 -20.46 3.67 9.38
N TYR A 23 -20.16 2.55 8.74
CA TYR A 23 -18.80 2.23 8.33
C TYR A 23 -18.38 3.03 7.09
N ILE A 24 -17.55 4.05 7.31
CA ILE A 24 -17.06 4.96 6.26
C ILE A 24 -15.65 4.61 5.75
N CYS A 25 -14.90 3.79 6.49
CA CYS A 25 -13.51 3.49 6.18
C CYS A 25 -13.41 2.46 5.05
N TRP A 26 -12.30 2.46 4.31
CA TRP A 26 -12.02 1.36 3.38
C TRP A 26 -11.50 0.17 4.18
N PRO A 27 -12.14 -1.01 4.09
CA PRO A 27 -11.72 -2.15 4.87
C PRO A 27 -10.24 -2.47 4.64
N PRO A 28 -9.46 -2.79 5.69
CA PRO A 28 -8.02 -3.02 5.60
C PRO A 28 -7.57 -3.91 4.43
N PRO A 29 -8.30 -4.99 4.03
CA PRO A 29 -7.90 -5.83 2.91
C PRO A 29 -7.82 -5.12 1.56
N PHE A 30 -8.69 -4.13 1.29
CA PHE A 30 -8.62 -3.40 0.03
C PHE A 30 -7.41 -2.47 -0.01
N PHE A 31 -7.15 -1.77 1.08
CA PHE A 31 -5.98 -0.91 1.18
C PHE A 31 -4.68 -1.72 1.02
N ILE A 32 -4.57 -2.84 1.74
CA ILE A 32 -3.39 -3.72 1.66
C ILE A 32 -3.24 -4.28 0.24
N LEU A 33 -4.31 -4.80 -0.37
CA LEU A 33 -4.25 -5.29 -1.76
C LEU A 33 -3.83 -4.20 -2.74
N THR A 34 -4.36 -2.98 -2.60
CA THR A 34 -3.98 -1.86 -3.46
C THR A 34 -2.50 -1.51 -3.30
N ILE A 35 -2.00 -1.36 -2.07
CA ILE A 35 -0.59 -1.06 -1.83
C ILE A 35 0.32 -2.18 -2.37
N THR A 36 -0.01 -3.45 -2.11
CA THR A 36 0.78 -4.58 -2.61
C THR A 36 0.82 -4.64 -4.14
N LEU A 37 -0.30 -4.35 -4.83
CA LEU A 37 -0.32 -4.30 -6.29
C LEU A 37 0.52 -3.14 -6.84
N ILE A 38 0.52 -2.00 -6.17
CA ILE A 38 1.34 -0.84 -6.53
C ILE A 38 2.83 -1.19 -6.37
N GLU A 39 3.24 -1.75 -5.23
CA GLU A 39 4.62 -2.19 -4.96
C GLU A 39 5.10 -3.21 -6.01
N LEU A 40 4.28 -4.23 -6.29
CA LEU A 40 4.59 -5.25 -7.28
C LEU A 40 4.73 -4.68 -8.70
N SER A 41 3.86 -3.73 -9.06
CA SER A 41 3.89 -3.08 -10.37
C SER A 41 5.18 -2.28 -10.58
N PHE A 42 5.63 -1.54 -9.56
CA PHE A 42 6.91 -0.84 -9.61
C PHE A 42 8.09 -1.82 -9.69
N PHE A 43 8.06 -2.89 -8.90
CA PHE A 43 9.08 -3.93 -8.95
C PHE A 43 9.23 -4.51 -10.36
N ILE A 44 8.12 -4.91 -11.00
CA ILE A 44 8.12 -5.45 -12.36
C ILE A 44 8.65 -4.41 -13.37
N TYR A 45 8.17 -3.17 -13.30
CA TYR A 45 8.60 -2.10 -14.21
C TYR A 45 10.12 -1.88 -14.18
N TYR A 46 10.70 -1.77 -12.99
CA TYR A 46 12.15 -1.57 -12.84
C TYR A 46 12.95 -2.83 -13.17
N SER A 47 12.43 -4.01 -12.85
CA SER A 47 13.03 -5.29 -13.23
C SER A 47 13.16 -5.43 -14.75
N LEU A 48 12.11 -5.07 -15.50
CA LEU A 48 12.14 -5.11 -16.96
C LEU A 48 13.05 -4.02 -17.54
N SER A 49 13.03 -2.81 -16.96
CA SER A 49 13.81 -1.68 -17.46
C SER A 49 15.32 -1.85 -17.26
N LYS A 50 15.77 -2.44 -16.15
CA LYS A 50 17.20 -2.61 -15.81
C LYS A 50 17.78 -3.93 -16.30
N GLY A 51 16.95 -4.90 -16.66
CA GLY A 51 17.36 -6.20 -17.23
C GLY A 51 18.18 -7.09 -16.30
N GLN A 52 18.36 -6.71 -15.02
CA GLN A 52 19.21 -7.41 -14.07
C GLN A 52 18.46 -7.61 -12.75
N LEU A 53 18.06 -8.86 -12.52
CA LEU A 53 17.48 -9.33 -11.27
C LEU A 53 18.61 -9.76 -10.34
N THR A 54 19.06 -8.87 -9.46
CA THR A 54 20.01 -9.24 -8.40
C THR A 54 19.25 -9.59 -7.12
N THR A 55 19.88 -10.34 -6.21
CA THR A 55 19.32 -10.69 -4.89
C THR A 55 19.09 -9.47 -3.99
N SER A 56 19.62 -8.31 -4.38
CA SER A 56 19.37 -7.00 -3.76
C SER A 56 18.39 -6.15 -4.56
N GLY A 57 17.71 -6.74 -5.55
CA GLY A 57 16.80 -6.07 -6.48
C GLY A 57 17.48 -5.04 -7.37
N PRO A 58 16.86 -4.63 -8.49
CA PRO A 58 17.25 -3.41 -9.18
C PRO A 58 16.69 -2.24 -8.37
N VAL A 59 17.22 -1.97 -7.16
CA VAL A 59 16.87 -0.76 -6.41
C VAL A 59 17.30 0.41 -7.30
N PRO A 60 16.35 1.17 -7.88
CA PRO A 60 16.70 2.20 -8.81
C PRO A 60 17.13 3.39 -7.97
N VAL A 61 18.41 3.41 -7.56
CA VAL A 61 19.03 4.47 -6.72
C VAL A 61 18.79 5.88 -7.27
N ASP A 62 18.55 6.00 -8.58
CA ASP A 62 18.21 7.25 -9.27
C ASP A 62 16.70 7.48 -9.49
N SER A 63 15.83 6.70 -8.86
CA SER A 63 14.38 6.82 -8.99
C SER A 63 13.87 8.15 -8.45
N ILE A 64 12.82 8.68 -9.09
CA ILE A 64 12.08 9.85 -8.62
C ILE A 64 11.40 9.61 -7.26
N PHE A 65 11.21 8.35 -6.87
CA PHE A 65 10.51 7.94 -5.65
C PHE A 65 11.44 7.68 -4.46
N ILE A 66 12.76 7.57 -4.66
CA ILE A 66 13.71 7.40 -3.55
C ILE A 66 13.85 8.69 -2.76
N TYR A 67 13.88 8.61 -1.44
CA TYR A 67 14.16 9.76 -0.60
C TYR A 67 15.58 10.29 -0.83
N ARG A 68 15.70 11.59 -1.15
CA ARG A 68 16.99 12.28 -1.24
C ARG A 68 17.02 13.49 -0.30
N PRO A 69 17.98 13.56 0.64
CA PRO A 69 18.05 14.64 1.62
C PRO A 69 18.39 16.00 1.01
N ASP A 70 18.95 16.01 -0.21
CA ASP A 70 19.28 17.22 -0.98
C ASP A 70 18.05 17.83 -1.67
N LYS A 71 16.92 17.10 -1.71
CA LYS A 71 15.70 17.46 -2.45
C LYS A 71 14.47 17.47 -1.55
N ARG A 72 14.54 18.22 -0.46
CA ARG A 72 13.46 18.27 0.56
C ARG A 72 12.18 18.94 0.06
N ASP A 73 12.28 19.78 -0.96
CA ASP A 73 11.13 20.40 -1.62
C ASP A 73 10.27 19.38 -2.41
N GLU A 74 10.86 18.23 -2.78
CA GLU A 74 10.17 17.13 -3.46
C GLU A 74 9.38 16.29 -2.44
N ILE A 75 8.29 16.84 -1.87
CA ILE A 75 7.50 16.24 -0.79
C ILE A 75 7.03 14.81 -1.11
N TRP A 76 6.73 14.52 -2.37
CA TRP A 76 6.29 13.19 -2.81
C TRP A 76 7.33 12.10 -2.51
N ARG A 77 8.63 12.42 -2.44
CA ARG A 77 9.68 11.46 -2.07
C ARG A 77 9.51 10.94 -0.64
N PHE A 78 8.94 11.72 0.27
CA PHE A 78 8.67 11.26 1.64
C PHE A 78 7.51 10.26 1.72
N PHE A 79 6.57 10.33 0.77
CA PHE A 79 5.43 9.43 0.73
C PHE A 79 5.72 8.17 -0.07
N PHE A 80 6.41 8.27 -1.21
CA PHE A 80 6.60 7.12 -2.09
C PHE A 80 7.82 6.26 -1.76
N TYR A 81 8.73 6.72 -0.87
CA TYR A 81 9.87 5.88 -0.49
C TYR A 81 9.42 4.56 0.13
N MET A 82 8.31 4.56 0.88
CA MET A 82 7.79 3.35 1.55
C MET A 82 7.29 2.29 0.59
N VAL A 83 7.05 2.64 -0.68
CA VAL A 83 6.54 1.71 -1.72
C VAL A 83 7.71 1.00 -2.42
N LEU A 84 8.94 1.49 -2.24
CA LEU A 84 10.13 0.88 -2.80
C LEU A 84 10.74 -0.10 -1.81
N HIS A 85 10.69 -1.39 -2.16
CA HIS A 85 11.32 -2.47 -1.41
C HIS A 85 12.36 -3.19 -2.29
N ALA A 86 13.45 -3.62 -1.67
CA ALA A 86 14.56 -4.34 -2.31
C ALA A 86 14.39 -5.85 -2.18
#